data_AF-A0A3B9QH60-F1
#
_entry.id   AF-A0A3B9QH60-F1
#
_cell.length_a   1.000
_cell.length_b   1.000
_cell.length_c   1.000
_cell.angle_alpha   90.00
_cell.angle_beta   90.00
_cell.angle_gamma   90.00
#
_symmetry.space_group_name_H-M   'P 1'
#
loop_
_entity.id
_entity.type
_entity.pdbx_description
1 polymer ?
#
loop_
_entity_poly.entity_id
_entity_poly.type
_entity_poly.pdbx_seq_one_letter_code
_entity_poly.pdbx_strand_id
1 'polypeptide(L)'
;DMRAAYEELDSDTQERLANLNAYHSLYYSQARSGYLPDKQNEDGTYNLYGYHDMEVSLRPLVKVHPVTGQPNLLLGRHAHDIVGLDREESAKLLDELNDWACQPPRTYHHQWTVGDAVVWDNRRLQHRGTPFDMKEPRRMWHTRIAGDPSSELAINHQTDEIPSDDVERHPTGTWAC
;
A
#
# COMPACT_ATOMS: atom_id res chain seq x y z
N ASP A 1 -2.43 8.33 9.98
CA ASP A 1 -1.83 9.39 9.15
C ASP A 1 -0.36 9.06 9.02
N MET A 2 0.08 8.64 7.82
CA MET A 2 1.47 8.19 7.62
C MET A 2 2.47 9.34 7.58
N ARG A 3 1.99 10.56 7.34
CA ARG A 3 2.81 11.77 7.44
C ARG A 3 3.10 12.09 8.90
N ALA A 4 2.05 12.13 9.74
CA ALA A 4 2.23 12.37 11.17
C ALA A 4 3.06 11.26 11.85
N ALA A 5 3.02 10.02 11.34
CA ALA A 5 3.88 8.94 11.81
C ALA A 5 5.35 9.18 11.48
N TYR A 6 5.63 9.71 10.28
CA TYR A 6 6.98 10.05 9.83
C TYR A 6 7.55 11.28 10.58
N GLU A 7 6.75 12.33 10.70
CA GLU A 7 7.14 13.61 11.33
C GLU A 7 7.61 13.43 12.80
N GLU A 8 7.08 12.44 13.51
CA GLU A 8 7.37 12.14 14.92
C GLU A 8 8.54 11.17 15.13
N LEU A 9 9.15 10.64 14.07
CA LEU A 9 10.37 9.85 14.16
C LEU A 9 11.56 10.76 14.50
N ASP A 10 12.54 10.23 15.23
CA ASP A 10 13.82 10.91 15.42
C ASP A 10 14.59 11.02 14.10
N SER A 11 15.54 11.95 14.03
CA SER A 11 16.33 12.23 12.83
C SER A 11 17.08 11.01 12.31
N ASP A 12 17.65 10.21 13.21
CA ASP A 12 18.48 9.07 12.84
C ASP A 12 17.60 7.99 12.19
N THR A 13 16.40 7.77 12.72
CA THR A 13 15.41 6.89 12.11
C THR A 13 14.92 7.44 10.77
N GLN A 14 14.63 8.74 10.65
CA GLN A 14 14.23 9.33 9.37
C GLN A 14 15.29 9.18 8.29
N GLU A 15 16.56 9.43 8.62
CA GLU A 15 17.71 9.26 7.71
C GLU A 15 17.92 7.80 7.31
N ARG A 16 17.78 6.88 8.27
CA ARG A 16 17.85 5.44 8.00
C ARG A 16 16.78 5.02 7.01
N LEU A 17 15.53 5.44 7.20
CA LEU A 17 14.40 5.02 6.35
C LEU A 17 14.41 5.64 4.96
N ALA A 18 14.99 6.85 4.80
CA ALA A 18 14.98 7.59 3.54
C ALA A 18 15.60 6.83 2.36
N ASN A 19 16.51 5.89 2.62
CA ASN A 19 17.22 5.12 1.60
C ASN A 19 16.74 3.66 1.47
N LEU A 20 15.72 3.26 2.24
CA LEU A 20 15.22 1.88 2.23
C LEU A 20 14.06 1.71 1.25
N ASN A 21 14.07 0.56 0.56
CA ASN A 21 13.01 0.12 -0.32
C ASN A 21 12.50 -1.26 0.12
N ALA A 22 11.22 -1.52 -0.03
CA ALA A 22 10.58 -2.80 0.28
C ALA A 22 9.75 -3.29 -0.92
N TYR A 23 9.59 -4.60 -1.01
CA TYR A 23 8.68 -5.23 -1.95
C TYR A 23 7.25 -5.19 -1.42
N HIS A 24 6.27 -4.91 -2.29
CA HIS A 24 4.86 -4.87 -1.93
C HIS A 24 4.10 -5.95 -2.69
N SER A 25 3.55 -6.93 -1.97
CA SER A 25 2.87 -8.09 -2.55
C SER A 25 1.54 -8.41 -1.86
N LEU A 26 0.47 -8.47 -2.64
CA LEU A 26 -0.81 -8.98 -2.16
C LEU A 26 -0.68 -10.47 -1.77
N TYR A 27 -0.01 -11.26 -2.62
CA TYR A 27 0.25 -12.67 -2.36
C TYR A 27 0.90 -12.88 -0.99
N TYR A 28 1.98 -12.15 -0.70
CA TYR A 28 2.67 -12.21 0.61
C TYR A 28 1.70 -11.94 1.77
N SER A 29 0.95 -10.83 1.70
CA SER A 29 0.07 -10.40 2.80
C SER A 29 -1.10 -11.37 3.06
N GLN A 30 -1.62 -11.99 2.00
CA GLN A 30 -2.71 -12.95 2.08
C GLN A 30 -2.21 -14.28 2.61
N ALA A 31 -1.00 -14.71 2.19
CA ALA A 31 -0.32 -15.87 2.75
C ALA A 31 -0.07 -15.71 4.26
N ARG A 32 0.43 -14.54 4.67
CA ARG A 32 0.64 -14.21 6.09
C ARG A 32 -0.66 -14.25 6.92
N SER A 33 -1.80 -14.05 6.27
CA SER A 33 -3.13 -14.09 6.90
C SER A 33 -3.81 -15.45 6.79
N GLY A 34 -3.15 -16.48 6.23
CA GLY A 34 -3.70 -17.82 6.04
C GLY A 34 -4.72 -17.93 4.90
N TYR A 35 -4.80 -16.94 4.02
CA TYR A 35 -5.72 -16.88 2.88
C TYR A 35 -4.97 -17.08 1.56
N LEU A 36 -4.27 -18.21 1.41
CA LEU A 36 -3.73 -18.60 0.11
C LEU A 36 -4.86 -19.17 -0.77
N PRO A 37 -4.90 -18.84 -2.07
CA PRO A 37 -5.85 -19.48 -2.96
C PRO A 37 -5.50 -20.97 -3.11
N ASP A 38 -6.48 -21.85 -3.02
CA ASP A 38 -6.29 -23.31 -3.07
C ASP A 38 -5.86 -23.82 -4.47
N LYS A 39 -5.95 -22.99 -5.52
CA LYS A 39 -5.61 -23.36 -6.89
C LYS A 39 -4.81 -22.28 -7.58
N GLN A 40 -3.62 -22.65 -8.05
CA GLN A 40 -2.90 -21.95 -9.11
C GLN A 40 -3.51 -22.29 -10.47
N ASN A 41 -3.41 -21.36 -11.41
CA ASN A 41 -3.58 -21.60 -12.84
C ASN A 41 -2.44 -22.50 -13.36
N GLU A 42 -2.56 -23.03 -14.58
CA GLU A 42 -1.57 -23.93 -15.18
C GLU A 42 -0.17 -23.32 -15.34
N ASP A 43 -0.09 -21.99 -15.38
CA ASP A 43 1.13 -21.18 -15.42
C ASP A 43 1.66 -20.76 -14.03
N GLY A 44 1.02 -21.23 -12.95
CA GLY A 44 1.40 -20.92 -11.56
C GLY A 44 0.76 -19.64 -10.99
N THR A 45 -0.09 -18.97 -11.77
CA THR A 45 -0.70 -17.67 -11.44
C THR A 45 -2.01 -17.83 -10.65
N TYR A 46 -2.60 -16.74 -10.15
CA TYR A 46 -3.88 -16.79 -9.44
C TYR A 46 -4.88 -15.82 -10.07
N ASN A 47 -6.04 -16.34 -10.53
CA ASN A 47 -7.16 -15.54 -11.04
C ASN A 47 -7.93 -14.80 -9.91
N LEU A 48 -7.24 -14.05 -9.06
CA LEU A 48 -7.83 -13.27 -7.98
C LEU A 48 -7.34 -11.82 -8.02
N TYR A 49 -8.26 -10.88 -7.83
CA TYR A 49 -7.97 -9.44 -7.88
C TYR A 49 -6.73 -9.06 -7.05
N GLY A 50 -5.71 -8.47 -7.70
CA GLY A 50 -4.45 -8.03 -7.11
C GLY A 50 -3.36 -9.10 -6.96
N TYR A 51 -3.64 -10.37 -7.31
CA TYR A 51 -2.61 -11.36 -7.59
C TYR A 51 -2.29 -11.24 -9.08
N HIS A 52 -1.30 -10.43 -9.42
CA HIS A 52 -0.93 -10.19 -10.82
C HIS A 52 0.47 -10.72 -11.08
N ASP A 53 0.70 -11.17 -12.31
CA ASP A 53 1.89 -11.92 -12.75
C ASP A 53 3.08 -11.03 -13.09
N MET A 54 3.03 -9.78 -12.63
CA MET A 54 4.10 -8.82 -12.80
C MET A 54 5.15 -9.02 -11.71
N GLU A 55 6.36 -8.52 -11.98
CA GLU A 55 7.41 -8.44 -10.98
C GLU A 55 6.88 -7.75 -9.71
N VAL A 56 7.26 -8.24 -8.53
CA VAL A 56 6.77 -7.69 -7.27
C VAL A 56 7.18 -6.22 -7.18
N SER A 57 6.22 -5.34 -6.91
CA SER A 57 6.46 -3.89 -6.90
C SER A 57 7.47 -3.49 -5.82
N LEU A 58 8.58 -2.88 -6.23
CA LEU A 58 9.57 -2.28 -5.33
C LEU A 58 9.22 -0.82 -5.04
N ARG A 59 9.09 -0.46 -3.77
CA ARG A 59 8.66 0.89 -3.35
C ARG A 59 9.55 1.43 -2.23
N PRO A 60 9.77 2.76 -2.16
CA PRO A 60 10.52 3.36 -1.06
C PRO A 60 9.70 3.32 0.23
N LEU A 61 10.37 3.18 1.38
CA LEU A 61 9.70 3.28 2.68
C LEU A 61 9.28 4.71 3.03
N VAL A 62 9.93 5.71 2.43
CA VAL A 62 9.58 7.12 2.56
C VAL A 62 9.23 7.68 1.19
N LYS A 63 8.04 8.24 1.06
CA LYS A 63 7.57 8.88 -0.16
C LYS A 63 7.27 10.35 0.07
N VAL A 64 7.73 11.20 -0.84
CA VAL A 64 7.33 12.61 -0.88
C VAL A 64 6.01 12.73 -1.62
N HIS A 65 5.01 13.31 -0.97
CA HIS A 65 3.69 13.47 -1.57
C HIS A 65 3.73 14.53 -2.70
N PRO A 66 3.35 14.21 -3.95
CA PRO A 66 3.65 15.03 -5.12
C PRO A 66 2.97 16.41 -5.12
N VAL A 67 1.85 16.56 -4.40
CA VAL A 67 1.10 17.82 -4.32
C VAL A 67 1.52 18.67 -3.12
N THR A 68 1.89 18.05 -1.99
CA THR A 68 2.16 18.80 -0.75
C THR A 68 3.65 18.95 -0.45
N GLY A 69 4.52 18.19 -1.14
CA GLY A 69 5.96 18.18 -0.89
C GLY A 69 6.35 17.54 0.46
N GLN A 70 5.40 16.97 1.19
CA GLN A 70 5.65 16.43 2.52
C GLN A 70 6.03 14.94 2.45
N PRO A 71 7.10 14.51 3.14
CA PRO A 71 7.44 13.10 3.27
C PRO A 71 6.43 12.36 4.15
N ASN A 72 6.22 11.09 3.86
CA ASN A 72 5.40 10.19 4.65
C ASN A 72 5.87 8.74 4.50
N LEU A 73 5.50 7.89 5.45
CA LEU A 73 5.78 6.46 5.39
C LEU A 73 4.91 5.78 4.31
N LEU A 74 5.54 5.02 3.41
CA LEU A 74 4.87 4.16 2.44
C LEU A 74 5.10 2.70 2.80
N LEU A 75 4.24 2.19 3.67
CA LEU A 75 4.29 0.81 4.16
C LEU A 75 2.87 0.33 4.49
N GLY A 76 2.73 -0.96 4.79
CA GLY A 76 1.47 -1.61 5.14
C GLY A 76 1.62 -3.12 5.15
N ARG A 77 0.52 -3.87 5.29
CA ARG A 77 0.55 -5.34 5.35
C ARG A 77 1.15 -6.02 4.12
N HIS A 78 1.24 -5.30 3.00
CA HIS A 78 1.78 -5.77 1.73
C HIS A 78 3.30 -5.66 1.66
N ALA A 79 3.91 -4.79 2.46
CA ALA A 79 5.35 -4.59 2.45
C ALA A 79 6.04 -5.83 3.05
N HIS A 80 7.12 -6.27 2.40
CA HIS A 80 8.01 -7.34 2.83
C HIS A 80 9.40 -7.16 2.23
N ASP A 81 10.38 -7.92 2.72
CA ASP A 81 11.75 -8.01 2.20
C ASP A 81 12.37 -6.64 1.85
N ILE A 82 12.88 -5.94 2.87
CA ILE A 82 13.56 -4.67 2.70
C ILE A 82 14.91 -4.92 2.02
N VAL A 83 15.18 -4.20 0.94
CA VAL A 83 16.44 -4.31 0.20
C VAL A 83 17.62 -3.98 1.12
N GLY A 84 18.56 -4.92 1.23
CA GLY A 84 19.76 -4.77 2.05
C GLY A 84 19.63 -5.24 3.49
N LEU A 85 18.44 -5.67 3.93
CA LEU A 85 18.23 -6.33 5.22
C LEU A 85 17.94 -7.81 5.02
N ASP A 86 18.20 -8.63 6.04
CA ASP A 86 17.71 -10.00 6.02
C ASP A 86 16.18 -10.05 6.23
N ARG A 87 15.59 -11.22 6.03
CA ARG A 87 14.13 -11.41 6.10
C ARG A 87 13.56 -11.17 7.50
N GLU A 88 14.28 -11.56 8.54
CA GLU A 88 13.82 -11.42 9.93
C GLU A 88 13.93 -9.96 10.38
N GLU A 89 15.03 -9.30 10.05
CA GLU A 89 15.24 -7.87 10.25
C GLU A 89 14.20 -7.04 9.51
N SER A 90 13.91 -7.40 8.25
CA SER A 90 12.88 -6.75 7.43
C SER A 90 11.50 -6.87 8.08
N ALA A 91 11.10 -8.08 8.47
CA ALA A 91 9.80 -8.32 9.08
C ALA A 91 9.67 -7.55 10.41
N LYS A 92 10.70 -7.60 11.25
CA LYS A 92 10.73 -6.88 12.53
C LYS A 92 10.58 -5.37 12.33
N LEU A 93 11.37 -4.76 11.43
CA LEU A 93 11.31 -3.33 11.19
C LEU A 93 9.96 -2.90 10.61
N LEU A 94 9.41 -3.65 9.65
CA LEU A 94 8.11 -3.35 9.06
C LEU A 94 6.98 -3.48 10.09
N ASP A 95 7.01 -4.47 10.96
CA ASP A 95 6.02 -4.64 12.02
C ASP A 95 6.13 -3.51 13.05
N GLU A 96 7.33 -3.15 13.51
CA GLU A 96 7.57 -2.02 14.41
C GLU A 96 7.07 -0.69 13.84
N LEU A 97 7.33 -0.42 12.55
CA LEU A 97 6.85 0.79 11.88
C LEU A 97 5.34 0.80 11.67
N ASN A 98 4.73 -0.34 11.34
CA ASN A 98 3.28 -0.45 11.24
C ASN A 98 2.61 -0.20 12.60
N ASP A 99 3.12 -0.81 13.66
CA ASP A 99 2.62 -0.65 15.02
C ASP A 99 2.77 0.81 15.47
N TRP A 100 3.92 1.44 15.21
CA TRP A 100 4.16 2.86 15.47
C TRP A 100 3.17 3.77 14.73
N ALA A 101 3.03 3.58 13.41
CA ALA A 101 2.19 4.42 12.58
C ALA A 101 0.71 4.33 12.95
N CYS A 102 0.28 3.20 13.50
CA CYS A 102 -1.11 2.93 13.89
C CYS A 102 -1.46 3.36 15.33
N GLN A 103 -0.59 4.07 16.05
CA GLN A 103 -0.91 4.60 17.38
C GLN A 103 -1.68 5.93 17.34
N PRO A 104 -2.50 6.24 18.38
CA PRO A 104 -3.02 7.59 18.60
C PRO A 104 -1.89 8.63 18.67
N PRO A 105 -2.14 9.90 18.30
CA PRO A 105 -3.41 10.46 17.81
C PRO A 105 -3.59 10.32 16.28
N ARG A 106 -2.79 9.48 15.61
CA ARG A 106 -2.70 9.42 14.14
C ARG A 106 -3.82 8.60 13.48
N THR A 107 -4.70 8.01 14.28
CA THR A 107 -5.81 7.18 13.80
C THR A 107 -7.13 7.94 13.86
N TYR A 108 -7.96 7.71 12.84
CA TYR A 108 -9.33 8.22 12.79
C TYR A 108 -10.28 7.05 12.57
N HIS A 109 -11.30 6.96 13.42
CA HIS A 109 -12.38 5.99 13.27
C HIS A 109 -13.60 6.71 12.70
N HIS A 110 -14.01 6.32 11.50
CA HIS A 110 -15.24 6.83 10.90
C HIS A 110 -16.43 5.94 11.28
N GLN A 111 -17.33 6.49 12.10
CA GLN A 111 -18.61 5.84 12.40
C GLN A 111 -19.59 6.14 11.27
N TRP A 112 -19.78 5.18 10.37
CA TRP A 112 -20.63 5.33 9.18
C TRP A 112 -22.10 5.61 9.54
N THR A 113 -22.70 6.53 8.79
CA THR A 113 -24.14 6.76 8.72
C THR A 113 -24.64 6.66 7.27
N VAL A 114 -25.93 6.38 7.09
CA VAL A 114 -26.51 6.25 5.75
C VAL A 114 -26.42 7.59 5.01
N GLY A 115 -25.80 7.57 3.84
CA GLY A 115 -25.58 8.76 3.02
C GLY A 115 -24.16 9.33 3.10
N ASP A 116 -23.31 8.84 4.02
CA ASP A 116 -21.92 9.25 4.08
C ASP A 116 -21.15 8.88 2.81
N ALA A 117 -20.39 9.84 2.31
CA ALA A 117 -19.37 9.65 1.28
C ALA A 117 -18.02 10.06 1.86
N VAL A 118 -17.10 9.09 1.99
CA VAL A 118 -15.75 9.33 2.48
C VAL A 118 -14.77 9.22 1.32
N VAL A 119 -13.95 10.25 1.16
CA VAL A 119 -12.83 10.27 0.22
C VAL A 119 -11.55 10.34 1.04
N TRP A 120 -10.57 9.50 0.70
CA TRP A 120 -9.27 9.50 1.36
C TRP A 120 -8.14 9.40 0.35
N ASP A 121 -6.98 9.90 0.73
CA ASP A 121 -5.77 9.89 -0.08
C ASP A 121 -4.90 8.67 0.27
N ASN A 122 -4.93 7.64 -0.58
CA ASN A 122 -4.14 6.42 -0.38
C ASN A 122 -2.62 6.68 -0.39
N ARG A 123 -2.15 7.82 -0.92
CA ARG A 123 -0.72 8.14 -1.03
C ARG A 123 -0.05 8.46 0.30
N ARG A 124 -0.84 8.63 1.38
CA ARG A 124 -0.36 9.01 2.72
C ARG A 124 -1.15 8.39 3.88
N LEU A 125 -1.98 7.39 3.59
CA LEU A 125 -2.85 6.75 4.57
C LEU A 125 -2.82 5.23 4.41
N GLN A 126 -2.82 4.55 5.56
CA GLN A 126 -3.37 3.21 5.67
C GLN A 126 -4.84 3.29 6.09
N HIS A 127 -5.59 2.25 5.76
CA HIS A 127 -6.96 2.09 6.23
C HIS A 127 -7.28 0.60 6.45
N ARG A 128 -8.26 0.32 7.31
CA ARG A 128 -8.81 -1.02 7.51
C ARG A 128 -10.30 -0.96 7.82
N GLY A 129 -11.02 -2.00 7.41
CA GLY A 129 -12.34 -2.27 7.95
C GLY A 129 -12.23 -2.76 9.39
N THR A 130 -13.18 -2.37 10.24
CA THR A 130 -13.36 -2.97 11.56
C THR A 130 -14.32 -4.17 11.46
N PRO A 131 -14.25 -5.13 12.40
CA PRO A 131 -15.26 -6.16 12.52
C PRO A 131 -16.67 -5.55 12.59
N PHE A 132 -17.63 -6.22 11.97
CA PHE A 132 -19.04 -5.88 12.03
C PHE A 132 -19.85 -7.19 12.13
N ASP A 133 -21.14 -7.09 12.44
CA ASP A 133 -22.00 -8.26 12.44
C ASP A 133 -22.18 -8.80 11.03
N MET A 134 -21.51 -9.91 10.73
CA MET A 134 -21.55 -10.57 9.42
C MET A 134 -22.91 -11.22 9.11
N LYS A 135 -23.85 -11.27 10.07
CA LYS A 135 -25.24 -11.69 9.82
C LYS A 135 -26.07 -10.58 9.19
N GLU A 136 -25.64 -9.34 9.35
CA GLU A 136 -26.33 -8.16 8.82
C GLU A 136 -25.70 -7.71 7.49
N PRO A 137 -26.52 -7.29 6.51
CA PRO A 137 -26.00 -6.82 5.25
C PRO A 137 -25.30 -5.47 5.42
N ARG A 138 -24.01 -5.40 5.04
CA ARG A 138 -23.27 -4.15 4.88
C ARG A 138 -23.05 -3.86 3.41
N ARG A 139 -23.68 -2.81 2.88
CA ARG A 139 -23.55 -2.39 1.47
C ARG A 139 -22.77 -1.09 1.39
N MET A 140 -21.69 -1.10 0.62
CA MET A 140 -20.84 0.06 0.35
C MET A 140 -20.54 0.10 -1.14
N TRP A 141 -20.66 1.28 -1.74
CA TRP A 141 -20.19 1.53 -3.09
C TRP A 141 -18.79 2.10 -3.01
N HIS A 142 -17.89 1.60 -3.84
CA HIS A 142 -16.51 2.08 -3.88
C HIS A 142 -16.05 2.32 -5.31
N THR A 143 -15.21 3.33 -5.47
CA THR A 143 -14.46 3.61 -6.69
C THR A 143 -13.05 4.01 -6.31
N ARG A 144 -12.12 3.92 -7.26
CA ARG A 144 -10.72 4.32 -7.08
C ARG A 144 -10.34 5.28 -8.19
N ILE A 145 -9.58 6.29 -7.81
CA ILE A 145 -8.96 7.21 -8.76
C ILE A 145 -7.54 6.72 -8.98
N ALA A 146 -7.16 6.52 -10.24
CA ALA A 146 -5.80 6.13 -10.59
C ALA A 146 -4.81 7.22 -10.15
N GLY A 147 -3.67 6.78 -9.64
CA GLY A 147 -2.53 7.64 -9.37
C GLY A 147 -1.88 8.14 -10.66
N ASP A 148 -1.15 9.25 -10.58
CA ASP A 148 -0.28 9.69 -11.67
C ASP A 148 0.87 8.67 -11.86
N PRO A 149 1.04 8.08 -13.05
CA PRO A 149 2.11 7.13 -13.29
C PRO A 149 3.50 7.65 -12.90
N SER A 150 3.78 8.95 -13.10
CA SER A 150 5.12 9.52 -12.84
C SER A 150 5.46 9.57 -11.34
N SER A 151 4.45 9.58 -10.46
CA SER A 151 4.65 9.62 -9.01
C SER A 151 4.24 8.34 -8.29
N GLU A 152 3.35 7.52 -8.86
CA GLU A 152 2.72 6.39 -8.18
C GLU A 152 3.18 5.00 -8.65
N LEU A 153 3.85 4.89 -9.80
CA LEU A 153 4.44 3.63 -10.26
C LEU A 153 5.56 3.15 -9.32
N ALA A 154 5.67 1.84 -9.17
CA ALA A 154 6.78 1.23 -8.44
C ALA A 154 8.10 1.46 -9.18
N ILE A 155 9.21 1.49 -8.45
CA ILE A 155 10.54 1.82 -8.98
C ILE A 155 10.90 0.89 -10.15
N ASN A 156 10.63 -0.40 -10.01
CA ASN A 156 10.90 -1.43 -11.02
C ASN A 156 9.81 -1.55 -12.12
N HIS A 157 8.84 -0.64 -12.15
CA HIS A 157 7.83 -0.56 -13.21
C HIS A 157 7.84 0.78 -13.96
N GLN A 158 8.77 1.67 -13.63
CA GLN A 158 8.99 2.89 -14.41
C GLN A 158 9.68 2.50 -15.72
N THR A 159 9.01 2.72 -16.85
CA THR A 159 9.62 2.59 -18.18
C THR A 159 10.31 3.90 -18.55
N ASP A 160 11.47 3.83 -19.22
CA ASP A 160 12.18 5.02 -19.74
C ASP A 160 11.37 5.79 -20.81
N GLU A 161 10.29 5.19 -21.30
CA GLU A 161 9.33 5.81 -22.22
C GLU A 161 8.02 6.07 -21.48
N ILE A 162 7.73 7.35 -21.20
CA ILE A 162 6.36 7.80 -20.88
C ILE A 162 5.65 7.91 -22.24
N PRO A 163 4.64 7.09 -22.56
CA PRO A 163 3.91 7.27 -23.81
C PRO A 163 3.23 8.64 -23.78
N SER A 164 3.51 9.45 -24.79
CA SER A 164 2.85 10.74 -25.00
C SER A 164 1.34 10.54 -25.01
N ASP A 165 0.61 11.26 -24.14
CA ASP A 165 -0.84 11.57 -23.96
C ASP A 165 -1.96 10.91 -24.80
N ASP A 166 -1.72 9.90 -25.63
CA ASP A 166 -2.68 9.19 -26.47
C ASP A 166 -2.60 7.68 -26.17
N VAL A 167 -3.15 7.27 -25.02
CA VAL A 167 -3.49 5.87 -24.79
C VAL A 167 -4.97 5.79 -24.38
N GLU A 168 -5.78 5.22 -25.28
CA GLU A 168 -7.11 4.72 -24.99
C GLU A 168 -7.09 3.98 -23.64
N ARG A 169 -7.94 4.41 -22.70
CA ARG A 169 -8.10 3.77 -21.40
C ARG A 169 -8.60 2.34 -21.57
N HIS A 170 -7.68 1.38 -21.67
CA HIS A 170 -7.97 -0.02 -21.40
C HIS A 170 -8.07 -0.21 -19.86
N PRO A 171 -9.05 -1.01 -19.37
CA PRO A 171 -9.47 -1.00 -17.96
C PRO A 171 -8.55 -1.77 -17.00
N THR A 172 -7.30 -2.05 -17.35
CA THR A 172 -6.46 -3.00 -16.61
C THR A 172 -5.16 -2.36 -16.15
N GLY A 173 -5.21 -1.68 -15.01
CA GLY A 173 -4.01 -1.12 -14.38
C GLY A 173 -4.36 -0.34 -13.12
N THR A 174 -5.02 -0.99 -12.16
CA THR A 174 -5.34 -0.34 -10.88
C THR A 174 -4.35 -0.81 -9.81
N TRP A 175 -3.38 0.03 -9.52
CA TRP A 175 -2.32 -0.20 -8.53
C TRP A 175 -2.90 -0.17 -7.12
N ALA A 176 -2.77 -1.28 -6.38
CA ALA A 176 -3.13 -1.36 -4.98
C ALA A 176 -1.88 -1.18 -4.11
N CYS A 177 -1.97 -0.24 -3.16
CA CYS A 177 -1.31 -0.40 -1.86
C CYS A 177 -2.27 -1.07 -0.89
#